data_AF-A0A0R2MY76-F1
#
_entry.id   AF-A0A0R2MY76-F1
#
_cell.length_a   1.000
_cell.length_b   1.000
_cell.length_c   1.000
_cell.angle_alpha   90.00
_cell.angle_beta   90.00
_cell.angle_gamma   90.00
#
_symmetry.space_group_name_H-M   'P 1'
#
loop_
_entity.id
_entity.type
_entity.pdbx_description
1 polymer ?
#
loop_
_entity_poly.entity_id
_entity_poly.type
_entity_poly.pdbx_seq_one_letter_code
_entity_poly.pdbx_strand_id
1 'polypeptide(L)' 'MVLLAVAWYLYAHRRGPFLNFKQVPAGLQQALSSVSLGLLAVAILCVVAIIMTNQALGLIALSLGALIMGGLGLILPRFY' A
#
# COMPACT_ATOMS: atom_id res chain seq x y z
N MET A 1 -8.88 -2.97 -8.25
CA MET A 1 -8.38 -1.81 -9.02
C MET A 1 -7.88 -0.68 -8.14
N VAL A 2 -8.64 -0.25 -7.11
CA VAL A 2 -8.21 0.80 -6.17
C VAL A 2 -6.85 0.50 -5.51
N LEU A 3 -6.60 -0.72 -5.03
CA LEU A 3 -5.32 -1.11 -4.40
C LEU A 3 -4.10 -0.91 -5.31
N LEU A 4 -4.25 -1.16 -6.62
CA LEU A 4 -3.20 -1.03 -7.62
C LEU A 4 -2.91 0.45 -7.91
N ALA A 5 -3.96 1.27 -8.01
CA ALA A 5 -3.84 2.72 -8.14
C ALA A 5 -3.15 3.35 -6.93
N VAL A 6 -3.46 2.88 -5.72
CA VAL A 6 -2.80 3.38 -4.50
C VAL A 6 -1.34 2.91 -4.42
N ALA A 7 -1.05 1.64 -4.71
CA ALA A 7 0.33 1.15 -4.77
C ALA A 7 1.18 1.97 -5.77
N TRP A 8 0.64 2.22 -6.96
CA TRP A 8 1.29 3.06 -7.97
C TRP A 8 1.51 4.49 -7.49
N TYR A 9 0.50 5.10 -6.87
CA TYR A 9 0.59 6.46 -6.34
C TYR A 9 1.68 6.58 -5.26
N LEU A 10 1.70 5.65 -4.30
CA LEU A 10 2.70 5.56 -3.24
C LEU A 10 4.11 5.38 -3.81
N TYR A 11 4.26 4.53 -4.83
CA TYR A 11 5.54 4.30 -5.50
C TYR A 11 6.02 5.52 -6.28
N ALA A 12 5.12 6.18 -7.02
CA ALA A 12 5.44 7.36 -7.82
C ALA A 12 5.80 8.57 -6.94
N HIS A 13 5.12 8.74 -5.80
CA HIS A 13 5.32 9.89 -4.91
C HIS A 13 6.33 9.64 -3.79
N ARG A 14 6.98 8.47 -3.73
CA ARG A 14 8.01 8.17 -2.71
C ARG A 14 9.24 9.08 -2.78
N ARG A 15 9.54 9.66 -3.95
CA ARG A 15 10.67 10.58 -4.19
C ARG A 15 10.24 12.02 -4.47
N GLY A 16 8.93 12.26 -4.52
CA GLY A 16 8.34 13.56 -4.83
C GLY A 16 7.58 14.14 -3.63
N PRO A 17 6.77 15.19 -3.83
CA PRO A 17 5.93 15.72 -2.78
C PRO A 17 4.90 14.65 -2.36
N PHE A 18 4.85 14.33 -1.07
CA PHE A 18 3.90 13.36 -0.52
C PHE A 18 2.98 14.04 0.48
N LEU A 19 1.70 14.20 0.12
CA LEU A 19 0.68 14.93 0.90
C LEU A 19 1.12 16.37 1.24
N ASN A 20 1.81 16.56 2.36
CA ASN A 20 2.34 17.85 2.85
C ASN A 20 3.87 17.92 2.92
N PHE A 21 4.58 16.82 2.65
CA PHE A 21 6.05 16.81 2.64
C PHE A 21 6.56 17.19 1.25
N LYS A 22 7.29 18.32 1.15
CA LYS A 22 8.01 18.70 -0.10
C LYS A 22 9.19 17.78 -0.38
N GLN A 23 9.81 17.22 0.67
CA GLN A 23 10.83 16.18 0.61
C GLN A 23 10.49 15.11 1.63
N VAL A 24 10.38 13.87 1.16
CA VAL A 24 10.04 12.71 2.01
C VAL A 24 11.30 12.29 2.76
N PRO A 25 11.31 12.28 4.11
CA PRO A 25 12.46 11.80 4.88
C PRO A 25 12.73 10.32 4.57
N ALA A 26 14.00 9.91 4.61
CA ALA A 26 14.44 8.57 4.18
C ALA A 26 13.65 7.42 4.86
N GLY A 27 13.31 7.56 6.14
CA GLY A 27 12.48 6.59 6.87
C GLY A 27 11.05 6.47 6.34
N LEU A 28 10.42 7.60 5.99
CA LEU A 28 9.09 7.61 5.38
C LEU A 28 9.13 7.08 3.94
N GLN A 29 10.19 7.37 3.19
CA GLN A 29 10.40 6.84 1.85
C GLN A 29 10.52 5.31 1.85
N GLN A 30 11.24 4.75 2.81
CA GLN A 30 11.36 3.30 2.98
C GLN A 30 10.02 2.67 3.38
N ALA A 31 9.27 3.30 4.30
CA ALA A 31 7.92 2.86 4.68
C ALA A 31 6.93 2.92 3.51
N LEU A 32 6.93 4.00 2.73
CA LEU A 32 6.10 4.13 1.52
C LEU A 32 6.44 3.05 0.49
N SER A 33 7.74 2.77 0.31
CA SER A 33 8.19 1.73 -0.63
C SER A 33 7.80 0.33 -0.18
N SER A 34 7.91 0.01 1.11
CA SER A 34 7.50 -1.31 1.64
C SER A 34 5.99 -1.49 1.59
N VAL A 35 5.23 -0.45 1.93
CA VAL A 35 3.75 -0.44 1.85
C VAL A 35 3.29 -0.56 0.40
N SER A 36 3.92 0.14 -0.54
CA SER A 36 3.68 0.01 -1.97
C SER A 36 3.87 -1.43 -2.45
N LEU A 37 5.00 -2.06 -2.10
CA LEU A 37 5.29 -3.45 -2.49
C LEU A 37 4.30 -4.43 -1.85
N GLY A 38 3.94 -4.21 -0.57
CA GLY A 38 2.94 -5.01 0.13
C GLY A 38 1.56 -4.91 -0.53
N LEU A 39 1.11 -3.70 -0.88
CA LEU A 39 -0.15 -3.49 -1.60
C LEU A 39 -0.14 -4.11 -2.99
N LEU A 40 1.01 -4.10 -3.67
CA LEU A 40 1.16 -4.73 -4.98
C LEU A 40 1.03 -6.26 -4.86
N ALA A 41 1.65 -6.88 -3.86
CA ALA A 41 1.50 -8.30 -3.57
C ALA A 41 0.05 -8.66 -3.22
N VAL A 42 -0.63 -7.83 -2.42
CA VAL A 42 -2.05 -8.00 -2.10
C VAL A 42 -2.93 -7.85 -3.34
N ALA A 43 -2.63 -6.90 -4.22
CA ALA A 43 -3.36 -6.73 -5.47
C ALA A 43 -3.23 -7.97 -6.38
N ILE A 44 -2.03 -8.57 -6.47
CA ILE A 44 -1.81 -9.83 -7.19
C ILE A 44 -2.64 -10.96 -6.54
N LEU A 45 -2.60 -11.09 -5.22
CA LEU A 45 -3.42 -12.08 -4.50
C LEU A 45 -4.92 -11.90 -4.75
N CYS A 46 -5.40 -10.65 -4.82
CA CYS A 46 -6.79 -10.37 -5.18
C CYS A 46 -7.13 -10.84 -6.60
N VAL A 47 -6.23 -10.65 -7.57
CA VAL A 47 -6.43 -11.14 -8.96
C VAL A 47 -6.47 -12.67 -8.99
N VAL A 48 -5.56 -13.33 -8.28
CA VAL A 48 -5.55 -14.80 -8.17
C VAL A 48 -6.83 -15.31 -7.49
N ALA A 49 -7.28 -14.65 -6.43
CA ALA A 49 -8.52 -15.01 -5.72
C ALA A 49 -9.75 -14.94 -6.63
N ILE A 50 -9.81 -13.95 -7.53
CA ILE A 50 -10.89 -13.81 -8.52
C ILE A 50 -10.83 -14.97 -9.53
N ILE A 51 -9.64 -15.30 -10.04
CA ILE A 51 -9.46 -16.39 -11.01
C ILE A 51 -9.82 -17.75 -10.40
N MET A 52 -9.44 -17.99 -9.14
CA MET A 52 -9.75 -19.24 -8.44
C MET A 52 -11.17 -19.27 -7.86
N THR A 53 -11.97 -18.20 -8.01
CA THR A 53 -13.31 -18.06 -7.43
C THR A 53 -13.36 -18.32 -5.91
N ASN A 54 -12.23 -18.10 -5.22
CA ASN A 54 -12.09 -18.43 -3.81
C ASN A 54 -12.34 -17.19 -2.95
N GLN A 55 -13.53 -17.11 -2.38
CA GLN A 55 -13.97 -15.98 -1.55
C GLN A 55 -13.12 -15.79 -0.29
N ALA A 56 -12.60 -16.88 0.31
CA ALA A 56 -11.77 -16.81 1.50
C ALA A 56 -10.42 -16.11 1.21
N LEU A 57 -9.80 -16.44 0.07
CA LEU A 57 -8.59 -15.77 -0.41
C LEU A 57 -8.83 -14.28 -0.70
N GLY A 58 -10.00 -13.93 -1.26
CA GLY A 58 -10.39 -12.54 -1.49
C GLY A 58 -10.52 -11.73 -0.20
N LEU A 59 -11.15 -12.30 0.83
CA LEU A 59 -11.28 -11.68 2.15
C LEU A 59 -9.93 -11.50 2.86
N ILE A 60 -9.04 -12.50 2.76
CA ILE A 60 -7.68 -12.43 3.31
C ILE A 60 -6.88 -11.34 2.60
N ALA A 61 -6.96 -11.25 1.28
CA ALA A 61 -6.28 -10.19 0.53
C ALA A 61 -6.80 -8.80 0.92
N LEU A 62 -8.12 -8.63 1.05
CA LEU A 62 -8.72 -7.37 1.49
C LEU A 62 -8.29 -6.96 2.90
N SER A 63 -8.29 -7.90 3.85
CA SER A 63 -7.88 -7.61 5.23
C SER A 63 -6.40 -7.29 5.34
N LEU A 64 -5.53 -7.99 4.59
CA LEU A 64 -4.11 -7.65 4.46
C LEU A 64 -3.90 -6.25 3.86
N GLY A 65 -4.63 -5.91 2.79
CA GLY A 65 -4.55 -4.58 2.17
C GLY A 65 -4.96 -3.47 3.12
N ALA A 66 -6.04 -3.69 3.89
CA ALA A 66 -6.50 -2.76 4.91
C ALA A 66 -5.49 -2.60 6.06
N LEU A 67 -4.87 -3.69 6.54
CA LEU A 67 -3.83 -3.64 7.57
C LEU A 67 -2.59 -2.88 7.11
N ILE A 68 -2.14 -3.10 5.88
CA ILE A 68 -0.98 -2.40 5.31
C ILE A 68 -1.25 -0.89 5.21
N MET A 69 -2.44 -0.50 4.77
CA MET A 69 -2.85 0.91 4.68
C MET A 69 -3.10 1.55 6.05
N GLY A 70 -3.70 0.83 6.99
CA GLY A 70 -3.87 1.26 8.37
C GLY A 70 -2.53 1.45 9.07
N GLY A 71 -1.58 0.53 8.85
CA GLY A 71 -0.20 0.64 9.34
C GLY A 71 0.51 1.88 8.79
N LEU A 72 0.37 2.18 7.49
CA LEU A 72 0.89 3.43 6.91
C LEU A 72 0.28 4.66 7.60
N GLY A 73 -1.04 4.66 7.82
CA GLY A 73 -1.76 5.75 8.50
C GLY A 73 -1.27 5.99 9.94
N LEU A 74 -0.86 4.94 10.66
CA LEU A 74 -0.29 5.04 12.00
C LEU A 74 1.18 5.51 12.00
N ILE A 75 1.92 5.22 10.93
CA ILE A 75 3.33 5.60 10.79
C ILE A 75 3.48 7.06 10.34
N LEU A 76 2.56 7.56 9.51
CA LEU A 76 2.55 8.94 9.00
C LEU A 76 2.68 10.05 10.06
N PRO A 77 1.91 10.04 11.18
CA PRO A 77 2.03 11.04 12.24
C PRO A 77 3.39 11.03 12.95
N ARG A 78 4.15 9.93 12.86
CA ARG A 78 5.47 9.81 13.49
C ARG A 78 6.55 10.60 12.75
N PHE A 79 6.26 11.04 11.53
CA PHE A 79 7.16 11.80 10.67
C PHE A 79 6.74 13.27 10.47
N TYR A 80 5.65 13.69 11.10
CA TYR A 80 5.15 15.07 11.13
C TYR A 80 5.76 15.89 12.26
#